data_AF-A0A7K0FLG1-F1
#
_entry.id   AF-A0A7K0FLG1-F1
#
_cell.length_a   1.000
_cell.length_b   1.000
_cell.length_c   1.000
_cell.angle_alpha   90.00
_cell.angle_beta   90.00
_cell.angle_gamma   90.00
#
_symmetry.space_group_name_H-M   'P 1'
#
loop_
_entity.id
_entity.type
_entity.pdbx_description
1 polymer ?
#
loop_
_entity_poly.entity_id
_entity_poly.type
_entity_poly.pdbx_seq_one_letter_code
_entity_poly.pdbx_strand_id
1 'polypeptide(L)'
;MNIRKHINTILSAALLSLAIYGCNDKWDEHVAVTDEIVNDNLFEQLSENNEVSEFNKLLVKTGYDKVISASKTYTVFAPNNNIIATLSPSLIEDTTRLKAFIGNHIAISAYRTDMASDSVKLKMFSGKNLVFLQNEIDEIQITTANKFAANGIYHVINGALTPRSSIWEYLRTNKTNYRQAAFITSLDTLNIYPNGPANTGNPTVDNEFTRETYNIRNEEVKYTMFLMQDAALTSEVNKLLPYFLRPSVDTNTNIATQYAIRDLVFPGELRVSSLPDTLISKFGVKVPVNKNNIVETIKTSNGLIHIVSNMNVELRHRLVPTKIEGENPRQFIPGDRRGNTYYRAKRDPQGILFNDLMVQNHGVSLFEVGYQTPLLYSTTYRVFWRAINDIQTNVFQQRLRVGGVRNTAGVVVNTITTFPYINVNVNDYSEVYIGDFTLTSTGNIPLALIGAAVTTNGNNTVTLDYLRLVPTIK
;
A
#
# COMPACT_ATOMS: atom_id res chain seq x y z
N MET A 1 10.14 28.35 -86.64
CA MET A 1 10.45 29.16 -85.45
C MET A 1 9.12 29.73 -84.95
N ASN A 2 8.79 29.66 -83.65
CA ASN A 2 7.52 30.13 -83.02
C ASN A 2 6.35 29.14 -82.83
N ILE A 3 6.58 27.91 -82.33
CA ILE A 3 5.49 27.12 -81.69
C ILE A 3 5.94 26.51 -80.34
N ARG A 4 7.21 26.10 -80.19
CA ARG A 4 7.73 25.52 -78.93
C ARG A 4 7.93 26.53 -77.78
N LYS A 5 8.01 27.84 -78.04
CA LYS A 5 8.19 28.85 -76.97
C LYS A 5 6.88 29.25 -76.27
N HIS A 6 5.71 29.12 -76.90
CA HIS A 6 4.44 29.48 -76.26
C HIS A 6 3.79 28.35 -75.47
N ILE A 7 4.11 27.08 -75.77
CA ILE A 7 3.63 25.94 -74.98
C ILE A 7 4.32 25.89 -73.61
N ASN A 8 5.61 26.21 -73.52
CA ASN A 8 6.32 26.23 -72.24
C ASN A 8 5.93 27.44 -71.35
N THR A 9 5.54 28.58 -71.91
CA THR A 9 5.08 29.73 -71.10
C THR A 9 3.65 29.54 -70.59
N ILE A 10 2.78 28.86 -71.36
CA ILE A 10 1.41 28.57 -70.94
C ILE A 10 1.36 27.40 -69.92
N LEU A 11 2.25 26.40 -70.03
CA LEU A 11 2.39 25.37 -68.99
C LEU A 11 2.99 25.90 -67.68
N SER A 12 3.79 26.97 -67.73
CA SER A 12 4.37 27.60 -66.54
C SER A 12 3.37 28.48 -65.77
N ALA A 13 2.36 29.04 -66.46
CA ALA A 13 1.31 29.85 -65.84
C ALA A 13 0.11 29.02 -65.32
N ALA A 14 -0.13 27.84 -65.90
CA ALA A 14 -1.17 26.93 -65.43
C ALA A 14 -0.74 26.09 -64.20
N LEU A 15 0.57 25.89 -63.98
CA LEU A 15 1.07 25.22 -62.76
C LEU A 15 1.24 26.18 -61.56
N LEU A 16 1.24 27.49 -61.78
CA LEU A 16 1.37 28.49 -60.70
C LEU A 16 0.00 29.00 -60.19
N SER A 17 -1.09 28.68 -60.87
CA SER A 17 -2.47 29.04 -60.48
C SER A 17 -3.22 27.92 -59.75
N LEU A 18 -2.62 26.73 -59.60
CA LEU A 18 -3.16 25.62 -58.78
C LEU A 18 -2.43 25.42 -57.44
N ALA A 19 -1.50 26.31 -57.07
CA ALA A 19 -0.74 26.22 -55.82
C ALA A 19 -1.24 27.17 -54.71
N ILE A 20 -2.46 27.69 -54.78
CA ILE A 20 -3.05 28.54 -53.71
C ILE A 20 -4.40 28.00 -53.18
N TYR A 21 -4.83 26.80 -53.59
CA TYR A 21 -5.94 26.09 -52.94
C TYR A 21 -5.45 25.02 -51.95
N GLY A 22 -4.30 25.28 -51.33
CA GLY A 22 -3.58 24.34 -50.47
C GLY A 22 -3.13 24.93 -49.14
N CYS A 23 -3.79 25.99 -48.65
CA CYS A 23 -3.83 26.36 -47.24
C CYS A 23 -5.18 27.03 -47.00
N ASN A 24 -6.21 26.25 -46.68
CA ASN A 24 -7.19 26.81 -45.76
C ASN A 24 -6.43 26.93 -44.45
N ASP A 25 -6.01 28.14 -44.11
CA ASP A 25 -5.66 28.48 -42.73
C ASP A 25 -6.92 28.27 -41.89
N LYS A 26 -7.13 27.02 -41.47
CA LYS A 26 -7.92 26.66 -40.29
C LYS A 26 -7.26 27.18 -38.99
N TRP A 27 -6.26 28.04 -39.11
CA TRP A 27 -5.64 28.80 -38.05
C TRP A 27 -6.34 30.15 -37.81
N ASP A 28 -7.15 30.64 -38.75
CA ASP A 28 -7.90 31.90 -38.59
C ASP A 28 -9.32 31.73 -38.02
N GLU A 29 -9.75 30.50 -37.71
CA GLU A 29 -11.05 30.21 -37.07
C GLU A 29 -10.96 29.89 -35.56
N HIS A 30 -9.77 30.00 -34.95
CA HIS A 30 -9.57 29.77 -33.50
C HIS A 30 -8.89 30.91 -32.74
N VAL A 31 -9.00 32.15 -33.22
CA VAL A 31 -8.65 33.33 -32.41
C VAL A 31 -9.77 34.36 -32.41
N ALA A 32 -10.99 33.90 -32.12
CA ALA A 32 -11.98 34.73 -31.46
C ALA A 32 -12.09 34.29 -30.00
N VAL A 33 -10.94 34.21 -29.32
CA VAL A 33 -10.91 34.31 -27.87
C VAL A 33 -10.99 35.81 -27.57
N THR A 34 -12.20 36.33 -27.44
CA THR A 34 -12.43 37.60 -26.75
C THR A 34 -12.19 37.35 -25.25
N ASP A 35 -10.97 37.00 -24.86
CA ASP A 35 -10.59 37.08 -23.45
C ASP A 35 -10.43 38.57 -23.17
N GLU A 36 -11.42 39.16 -22.50
CA GLU A 36 -11.20 40.39 -21.77
C GLU A 36 -9.91 40.21 -20.97
N ILE A 37 -8.97 41.16 -21.11
CA ILE A 37 -7.80 41.20 -20.24
C ILE A 37 -8.32 41.48 -18.83
N VAL A 38 -8.49 40.42 -18.04
CA VAL A 38 -8.85 40.53 -16.64
C VAL A 38 -7.60 40.97 -15.88
N ASN A 39 -7.52 42.28 -15.62
CA ASN A 39 -6.42 42.86 -14.83
C ASN A 39 -6.56 42.57 -13.33
N ASP A 40 -7.78 42.28 -12.90
CA ASP A 40 -8.10 42.05 -11.50
C ASP A 40 -7.63 40.67 -11.03
N ASN A 41 -7.08 40.61 -9.83
CA ASN A 41 -6.70 39.34 -9.20
C ASN A 41 -7.94 38.57 -8.70
N LEU A 42 -7.75 37.32 -8.30
CA LEU A 42 -8.82 36.42 -7.86
C LEU A 42 -9.69 37.01 -6.75
N PHE A 43 -9.08 37.70 -5.78
CA PHE A 43 -9.85 38.31 -4.69
C PHE A 43 -10.72 39.47 -5.18
N GLU A 44 -10.21 40.31 -6.08
CA GLU A 44 -10.95 41.42 -6.68
C GLU A 44 -12.14 40.90 -7.49
N GLN A 45 -11.89 39.92 -8.37
CA GLN A 45 -12.93 39.26 -9.17
C GLN A 45 -14.01 38.60 -8.31
N LEU A 46 -13.62 37.93 -7.22
CA LEU A 46 -14.60 37.37 -6.30
C LEU A 46 -15.37 38.46 -5.56
N SER A 47 -14.71 39.56 -5.16
CA SER A 47 -15.32 40.68 -4.40
C SER A 47 -16.42 41.40 -5.18
N GLU A 48 -16.32 41.42 -6.50
CA GLU A 48 -17.34 41.99 -7.39
C GLU A 48 -18.51 41.04 -7.66
N ASN A 49 -18.36 39.75 -7.34
CA ASN A 49 -19.37 38.75 -7.60
C ASN A 49 -20.36 38.60 -6.43
N ASN A 50 -21.59 39.08 -6.63
CA ASN A 50 -22.67 39.02 -5.65
C ASN A 50 -23.06 37.61 -5.22
N GLU A 51 -22.85 36.58 -6.05
CA GLU A 51 -23.23 35.19 -5.75
C GLU A 51 -22.38 34.55 -4.64
N VAL A 52 -21.17 35.07 -4.40
CA VAL A 52 -20.16 34.50 -3.49
C VAL A 52 -19.69 35.50 -2.42
N SER A 53 -20.43 36.59 -2.23
CA SER A 53 -20.08 37.67 -1.31
C SER A 53 -19.91 37.22 0.15
N GLU A 54 -20.68 36.22 0.62
CA GLU A 54 -20.49 35.64 1.96
C GLU A 54 -19.18 34.83 2.06
N PHE A 55 -18.77 34.14 1.00
CA PHE A 55 -17.50 33.44 0.96
C PHE A 55 -16.31 34.42 1.02
N ASN A 56 -16.42 35.60 0.38
CA ASN A 56 -15.39 36.65 0.46
C ASN A 56 -15.18 37.16 1.89
N LYS A 57 -16.26 37.32 2.66
CA LYS A 57 -16.15 37.70 4.08
C LYS A 57 -15.33 36.66 4.85
N LEU A 58 -15.51 35.36 4.55
CA LEU A 58 -14.73 34.29 5.17
C LEU A 58 -13.27 34.25 4.69
N LEU A 59 -13.00 34.58 3.42
CA LEU A 59 -11.63 34.75 2.90
C LEU A 59 -10.88 35.83 3.69
N VAL A 60 -11.50 37.00 3.88
CA VAL A 60 -10.94 38.10 4.68
C VAL A 60 -10.75 37.68 6.14
N LYS A 61 -11.76 37.05 6.75
CA LYS A 61 -11.71 36.60 8.15
C LYS A 61 -10.57 35.59 8.41
N THR A 62 -10.25 34.74 7.43
CA THR A 62 -9.19 33.73 7.54
C THR A 62 -7.81 34.23 7.09
N GLY A 63 -7.74 35.41 6.47
CA GLY A 63 -6.52 35.99 5.90
C GLY A 63 -6.11 35.36 4.56
N TYR A 64 -7.00 34.58 3.93
CA TYR A 64 -6.74 33.96 2.63
C TYR A 64 -7.02 34.87 1.45
N ASP A 65 -7.74 35.98 1.65
CA ASP A 65 -7.78 37.12 0.73
C ASP A 65 -6.36 37.49 0.25
N LYS A 66 -5.43 37.67 1.19
CA LYS A 66 -4.03 38.02 0.89
C LYS A 66 -3.27 36.93 0.14
N VAL A 67 -3.64 35.66 0.37
CA VAL A 67 -3.00 34.52 -0.30
C VAL A 67 -3.42 34.45 -1.76
N ILE A 68 -4.72 34.58 -2.02
CA ILE A 68 -5.27 34.52 -3.38
C ILE A 68 -5.09 35.82 -4.17
N SER A 69 -4.70 36.93 -3.53
CA SER A 69 -4.23 38.14 -4.24
C SER A 69 -2.75 38.11 -4.60
N ALA A 70 -1.97 37.16 -4.08
CA ALA A 70 -0.54 37.09 -4.37
C ALA A 70 -0.27 36.67 -5.83
N SER A 71 0.92 36.99 -6.35
CA SER A 71 1.34 36.72 -7.74
C SER A 71 1.58 35.24 -8.09
N LYS A 72 0.93 34.31 -7.39
CA LYS A 72 0.93 32.87 -7.71
C LYS A 72 -0.39 32.51 -8.40
N THR A 73 -0.36 31.47 -9.21
CA THR A 73 -1.56 30.95 -9.88
C THR A 73 -2.35 30.04 -8.95
N TYR A 74 -3.64 30.32 -8.77
CA TYR A 74 -4.55 29.51 -7.97
C TYR A 74 -5.82 29.10 -8.72
N THR A 75 -6.52 28.12 -8.17
CA THR A 75 -7.93 27.85 -8.49
C THR A 75 -8.76 28.00 -7.22
N VAL A 76 -9.82 28.80 -7.26
CA VAL A 76 -10.75 28.97 -6.14
C VAL A 76 -12.09 28.34 -6.48
N PHE A 77 -12.56 27.42 -5.64
CA PHE A 77 -13.90 26.85 -5.72
C PHE A 77 -14.80 27.58 -4.71
N ALA A 78 -15.47 28.64 -5.14
CA ALA A 78 -16.25 29.51 -4.28
C ALA A 78 -17.68 28.97 -4.08
N PRO A 79 -18.10 28.60 -2.86
CA PRO A 79 -19.49 28.25 -2.59
C PRO A 79 -20.38 29.48 -2.74
N ASN A 80 -21.55 29.30 -3.33
CA ASN A 80 -22.55 30.37 -3.37
C ASN A 80 -23.06 30.73 -1.95
N ASN A 81 -23.67 31.91 -1.82
CA ASN A 81 -24.15 32.43 -0.53
C ASN A 81 -25.14 31.49 0.19
N ASN A 82 -25.96 30.74 -0.54
CA ASN A 82 -26.89 29.80 0.05
C ASN A 82 -26.16 28.67 0.79
N ILE A 83 -25.05 28.16 0.22
CA ILE A 83 -24.22 27.16 0.88
C ILE A 83 -23.56 27.74 2.14
N ILE A 84 -23.01 28.95 2.06
CA ILE A 84 -22.38 29.59 3.23
C ILE A 84 -23.37 29.81 4.37
N ALA A 85 -24.62 30.17 4.06
CA ALA A 85 -25.69 30.34 5.04
C ALA A 85 -26.07 29.04 5.78
N THR A 86 -25.79 27.87 5.20
CA THR A 86 -26.06 26.56 5.82
C THR A 86 -24.91 26.04 6.72
N LEU A 87 -23.78 26.74 6.77
CA LEU A 87 -22.64 26.33 7.59
C LEU A 87 -22.97 26.41 9.09
N SER A 88 -22.42 25.48 9.87
CA SER A 88 -22.65 25.48 11.31
C SER A 88 -21.96 26.68 11.99
N PRO A 89 -22.62 27.37 12.94
CA PRO A 89 -22.00 28.48 13.68
C PRO A 89 -20.70 28.08 14.37
N SER A 90 -20.63 26.84 14.88
CA SER A 90 -19.45 26.26 15.49
C SER A 90 -18.22 26.18 14.57
N LEU A 91 -18.42 26.06 13.24
CA LEU A 91 -17.34 26.11 12.27
C LEU A 91 -16.81 27.54 12.10
N ILE A 92 -17.72 28.53 12.10
CA ILE A 92 -17.40 29.94 11.85
C ILE A 92 -16.68 30.57 13.05
N GLU A 93 -16.94 30.10 14.27
CA GLU A 93 -16.31 30.57 15.50
C GLU A 93 -14.92 29.95 15.72
N ASP A 94 -14.70 28.70 15.32
CA ASP A 94 -13.40 28.04 15.43
C ASP A 94 -12.46 28.51 14.31
N THR A 95 -11.55 29.41 14.66
CA THR A 95 -10.60 30.01 13.70
C THR A 95 -9.73 28.96 13.00
N THR A 96 -9.36 27.87 13.68
CA THR A 96 -8.50 26.83 13.09
C THR A 96 -9.29 26.00 12.09
N ARG A 97 -10.51 25.57 12.46
CA ARG A 97 -11.38 24.80 11.57
C ARG A 97 -11.88 25.63 10.40
N LEU A 98 -12.22 26.89 10.61
CA LEU A 98 -12.60 27.81 9.54
C LEU A 98 -11.47 28.00 8.55
N LYS A 99 -10.22 28.18 9.03
CA LYS A 99 -9.06 28.29 8.15
C LYS A 99 -8.83 26.99 7.37
N ALA A 100 -8.90 25.82 8.00
CA ALA A 100 -8.81 24.56 7.26
C ALA A 100 -9.93 24.42 6.20
N PHE A 101 -11.15 24.84 6.53
CA PHE A 101 -12.31 24.83 5.63
C PHE A 101 -12.10 25.72 4.41
N ILE A 102 -11.79 27.01 4.60
CA ILE A 102 -11.57 27.94 3.48
C ILE A 102 -10.35 27.51 2.64
N GLY A 103 -9.28 27.02 3.28
CA GLY A 103 -8.13 26.48 2.58
C GLY A 103 -8.45 25.26 1.72
N ASN A 104 -9.52 24.51 2.02
CA ASN A 104 -9.97 23.37 1.24
C ASN A 104 -10.79 23.75 -0.01
N HIS A 105 -11.01 25.05 -0.22
CA HIS A 105 -11.62 25.61 -1.42
C HIS A 105 -10.58 26.27 -2.36
N ILE A 106 -9.29 26.18 -2.03
CA ILE A 106 -8.20 26.81 -2.78
C ILE A 106 -7.20 25.74 -3.20
N ALA A 107 -6.91 25.65 -4.49
CA ALA A 107 -5.86 24.80 -5.06
C ALA A 107 -4.74 25.65 -5.67
N ILE A 108 -3.53 25.09 -5.72
CA ILE A 108 -2.39 25.70 -6.43
C ILE A 108 -2.45 25.28 -7.89
N SER A 109 -2.18 26.21 -8.80
CA SER A 109 -2.34 26.12 -10.26
C SER A 109 -3.77 26.37 -10.74
N ALA A 110 -3.90 26.70 -12.02
CA ALA A 110 -5.17 26.94 -12.69
C ALA A 110 -5.73 25.62 -13.23
N TYR A 111 -6.95 25.25 -12.82
CA TYR A 111 -7.68 24.08 -13.30
C TYR A 111 -8.97 24.55 -13.96
N ARG A 112 -9.11 24.26 -15.25
CA ARG A 112 -10.29 24.56 -16.06
C ARG A 112 -11.08 23.27 -16.26
N THR A 113 -12.40 23.40 -16.40
CA THR A 113 -13.28 22.23 -16.61
C THR A 113 -13.07 21.56 -17.96
N ASP A 114 -12.53 22.28 -18.95
CA ASP A 114 -12.21 21.77 -20.30
C ASP A 114 -10.85 21.05 -20.39
N MET A 115 -9.99 21.18 -19.38
CA MET A 115 -8.72 20.45 -19.30
C MET A 115 -8.88 19.03 -18.74
N ALA A 116 -9.97 18.75 -18.04
CA ALA A 116 -10.18 17.49 -17.32
C ALA A 116 -10.96 16.47 -18.18
N SER A 117 -10.31 15.88 -19.18
CA SER A 117 -10.86 14.69 -19.86
C SER A 117 -10.86 13.45 -18.94
N ASP A 118 -9.87 13.39 -18.04
CA ASP A 118 -9.71 12.39 -16.99
C ASP A 118 -9.78 13.05 -15.59
N SER A 119 -10.01 12.25 -14.55
CA SER A 119 -10.02 12.74 -13.17
C SER A 119 -8.62 13.19 -12.74
N VAL A 120 -8.51 14.41 -12.21
CA VAL A 120 -7.27 14.99 -11.67
C VAL A 120 -7.35 15.08 -10.15
N LYS A 121 -6.27 14.71 -9.45
CA LYS A 121 -6.16 14.92 -8.00
C LYS A 121 -5.60 16.32 -7.73
N LEU A 122 -6.36 17.14 -7.02
CA LEU A 122 -5.96 18.48 -6.61
C LEU A 122 -5.50 18.48 -5.16
N LYS A 123 -4.28 18.94 -4.92
CA LYS A 123 -3.80 19.23 -3.57
C LYS A 123 -4.31 20.60 -3.15
N MET A 124 -5.20 20.61 -2.17
CA MET A 124 -5.80 21.82 -1.63
C MET A 124 -4.88 22.51 -0.61
N PHE A 125 -5.11 23.79 -0.36
CA PHE A 125 -4.35 24.57 0.61
C PHE A 125 -4.55 24.11 2.06
N SER A 126 -5.64 23.37 2.33
CA SER A 126 -5.87 22.62 3.57
C SER A 126 -4.88 21.46 3.79
N GLY A 127 -4.11 21.08 2.76
CA GLY A 127 -3.26 19.89 2.74
C GLY A 127 -3.98 18.61 2.31
N LYS A 128 -5.30 18.65 2.09
CA LYS A 128 -6.10 17.50 1.64
C LYS A 128 -6.10 17.38 0.12
N ASN A 129 -6.37 16.18 -0.38
CA ASN A 129 -6.50 15.91 -1.81
C ASN A 129 -7.98 15.73 -2.20
N LEU A 130 -8.42 16.45 -3.22
CA LEU A 130 -9.77 16.35 -3.79
C LEU A 130 -9.69 15.89 -5.25
N VAL A 131 -10.75 15.25 -5.74
CA VAL A 131 -10.82 14.75 -7.12
C VAL A 131 -11.60 15.75 -7.96
N PHE A 132 -10.97 16.29 -9.00
CA PHE A 132 -11.59 17.18 -9.98
C PHE A 132 -11.84 16.39 -11.27
N LEU A 133 -13.08 16.38 -11.75
CA LEU A 133 -13.49 15.66 -12.95
C LEU A 133 -14.51 16.50 -13.70
N GLN A 134 -14.15 16.98 -14.89
CA GLN A 134 -15.01 17.81 -15.74
C GLN A 134 -15.62 18.99 -14.96
N ASN A 135 -16.92 18.95 -14.69
CA ASN A 135 -17.68 20.01 -14.01
C ASN A 135 -17.96 19.69 -12.52
N GLU A 136 -17.19 18.77 -11.94
CA GLU A 136 -17.32 18.36 -10.54
C GLU A 136 -16.00 18.47 -9.78
N ILE A 137 -16.09 18.86 -8.52
CA ILE A 137 -15.01 18.79 -7.52
C ILE A 137 -15.49 17.94 -6.34
N ASP A 138 -14.91 16.76 -6.19
CA ASP A 138 -15.21 15.79 -5.13
C ASP A 138 -16.72 15.48 -4.99
N GLU A 139 -17.35 15.20 -6.14
CA GLU A 139 -18.78 14.91 -6.30
C GLU A 139 -19.70 16.15 -6.09
N ILE A 140 -19.13 17.35 -5.98
CA ILE A 140 -19.88 18.62 -5.93
C ILE A 140 -19.88 19.30 -7.29
N GLN A 141 -21.08 19.67 -7.76
CA GLN A 141 -21.28 20.35 -9.05
C GLN A 141 -20.76 21.80 -9.04
N ILE A 142 -20.11 22.17 -10.14
CA ILE A 142 -19.76 23.55 -10.47
C ILE A 142 -20.94 24.18 -11.22
N THR A 143 -21.47 25.28 -10.69
CA THR A 143 -22.59 26.01 -11.31
C THR A 143 -22.13 27.07 -12.30
N THR A 144 -20.99 27.70 -12.02
CA THR A 144 -20.38 28.72 -12.88
C THR A 144 -18.90 28.41 -13.03
N ALA A 145 -18.48 27.96 -14.21
CA ALA A 145 -17.12 27.49 -14.45
C ALA A 145 -16.23 28.54 -15.13
N ASN A 146 -14.91 28.33 -15.02
CA ASN A 146 -13.86 28.97 -15.80
C ASN A 146 -13.89 30.52 -15.78
N LYS A 147 -14.08 31.11 -14.60
CA LYS A 147 -13.96 32.57 -14.46
C LYS A 147 -12.50 32.96 -14.26
N PHE A 148 -11.94 33.68 -15.23
CA PHE A 148 -10.54 34.06 -15.25
C PHE A 148 -10.25 35.27 -14.37
N ALA A 149 -9.06 35.30 -13.80
CA ALA A 149 -8.48 36.42 -13.08
C ALA A 149 -6.98 36.51 -13.43
N ALA A 150 -6.35 37.67 -13.17
CA ALA A 150 -4.95 37.92 -13.51
C ALA A 150 -3.97 36.87 -12.93
N ASN A 151 -4.34 36.26 -11.80
CA ASN A 151 -3.52 35.26 -11.10
C ASN A 151 -4.25 33.93 -10.89
N GLY A 152 -5.20 33.56 -11.76
CA GLY A 152 -5.79 32.23 -11.72
C GLY A 152 -7.21 32.14 -12.25
N ILE A 153 -7.95 31.17 -11.72
CA ILE A 153 -9.32 30.88 -12.12
C ILE A 153 -10.18 30.66 -10.88
N TYR A 154 -11.45 31.05 -10.94
CA TYR A 154 -12.43 30.60 -9.96
C TYR A 154 -13.62 29.90 -10.61
N HIS A 155 -14.25 29.05 -9.81
CA HIS A 155 -15.47 28.33 -10.12
C HIS A 155 -16.46 28.59 -8.99
N VAL A 156 -17.74 28.82 -9.31
CA VAL A 156 -18.81 28.84 -8.32
C VAL A 156 -19.35 27.42 -8.17
N ILE A 157 -19.49 26.94 -6.93
CA ILE A 157 -19.97 25.59 -6.63
C ILE A 157 -21.25 25.62 -5.79
N ASN A 158 -22.07 24.58 -5.95
CA ASN A 158 -23.28 24.36 -5.14
C ASN A 158 -23.06 23.32 -4.04
N GLY A 159 -22.00 23.49 -3.26
CA GLY A 159 -21.70 22.66 -2.10
C GLY A 159 -20.50 23.18 -1.33
N ALA A 160 -20.27 22.61 -0.15
CA ALA A 160 -19.17 22.98 0.72
C ALA A 160 -18.08 21.90 0.69
N LEU A 161 -16.85 22.29 0.34
CA LEU A 161 -15.68 21.41 0.39
C LEU A 161 -15.17 21.29 1.82
N THR A 162 -15.91 20.58 2.66
CA THR A 162 -15.50 20.35 4.05
C THR A 162 -14.30 19.40 4.11
N PRO A 163 -13.17 19.79 4.74
CA PRO A 163 -12.01 18.90 4.88
C PRO A 163 -12.42 17.62 5.61
N ARG A 164 -12.20 16.47 4.96
CA ARG A 164 -12.38 15.16 5.60
C ARG A 164 -11.12 14.80 6.37
N SER A 165 -11.29 14.17 7.52
CA SER A 165 -10.17 13.55 8.22
C SER A 165 -9.59 12.42 7.38
N SER A 166 -8.27 12.20 7.45
CA SER A 166 -7.68 10.95 6.97
C SER A 166 -8.12 9.78 7.85
N ILE A 167 -7.89 8.55 7.40
CA ILE A 167 -8.15 7.35 8.21
C ILE A 167 -7.42 7.46 9.54
N TRP A 168 -6.15 7.87 9.50
CA TRP A 168 -5.35 8.07 10.71
C TRP A 168 -5.92 9.12 11.67
N GLU A 169 -6.30 10.30 11.16
CA GLU A 169 -6.90 11.36 11.96
C GLU A 169 -8.23 10.90 12.58
N TYR A 170 -9.04 10.16 11.82
CA TYR A 170 -10.28 9.57 12.33
C TYR A 170 -10.02 8.62 13.50
N LEU A 171 -9.04 7.71 13.37
CA LEU A 171 -8.67 6.79 14.46
C LEU A 171 -8.19 7.54 15.71
N ARG A 172 -7.37 8.59 15.55
CA ARG A 172 -6.90 9.41 16.68
C ARG A 172 -8.03 10.10 17.42
N THR A 173 -8.99 10.67 16.70
CA THR A 173 -10.15 11.35 17.29
C THR A 173 -11.09 10.35 17.97
N ASN A 174 -11.21 9.13 17.44
CA ASN A 174 -12.15 8.11 17.93
C ASN A 174 -11.49 7.01 18.79
N LYS A 175 -10.26 7.23 19.28
CA LYS A 175 -9.53 6.24 20.10
C LYS A 175 -10.22 5.89 21.42
N THR A 176 -11.12 6.74 21.92
CA THR A 176 -11.93 6.45 23.12
C THR A 176 -13.17 5.64 22.80
N ASN A 177 -13.61 5.63 21.54
CA ASN A 177 -14.85 5.00 21.08
C ASN A 177 -14.61 3.60 20.51
N TYR A 178 -13.40 3.33 20.00
CA TYR A 178 -13.03 2.04 19.41
C TYR A 178 -11.69 1.56 19.95
N ARG A 179 -11.66 0.36 20.55
CA ARG A 179 -10.42 -0.27 21.03
C ARG A 179 -9.42 -0.54 19.92
N GLN A 180 -9.89 -0.85 18.71
CA GLN A 180 -9.01 -1.01 17.55
C GLN A 180 -8.29 0.30 17.22
N ALA A 181 -8.99 1.44 17.26
CA ALA A 181 -8.39 2.75 17.06
C ALA A 181 -7.43 3.11 18.21
N ALA A 182 -7.81 2.81 19.45
CA ALA A 182 -6.94 2.97 20.62
C ALA A 182 -5.62 2.21 20.48
N PHE A 183 -5.70 0.94 20.05
CA PHE A 183 -4.54 0.09 19.86
C PHE A 183 -3.64 0.59 18.71
N ILE A 184 -4.21 0.85 17.52
CA ILE A 184 -3.43 1.32 16.37
C ILE A 184 -2.70 2.63 16.70
N THR A 185 -3.33 3.53 17.46
CA THR A 185 -2.74 4.82 17.82
C THR A 185 -1.74 4.72 18.98
N SER A 186 -1.88 3.75 19.88
CA SER A 186 -0.89 3.53 20.95
C SER A 186 0.46 3.02 20.42
N LEU A 187 0.47 2.36 19.25
CA LEU A 187 1.70 1.90 18.61
C LEU A 187 2.64 3.03 18.15
N ASP A 188 2.22 4.29 18.20
CA ASP A 188 3.13 5.43 18.00
C ASP A 188 4.27 5.43 19.04
N THR A 189 4.00 4.90 20.24
CA THR A 189 4.98 4.82 21.35
C THR A 189 5.15 3.41 21.90
N LEU A 190 4.13 2.56 21.82
CA LEU A 190 4.18 1.17 22.27
C LEU A 190 4.96 0.30 21.27
N ASN A 191 6.02 -0.35 21.72
CA ASN A 191 6.71 -1.37 20.94
C ASN A 191 6.23 -2.77 21.35
N ILE A 192 5.64 -3.51 20.39
CA ILE A 192 5.11 -4.86 20.62
C ILE A 192 6.13 -5.97 20.30
N TYR A 193 7.25 -5.62 19.67
CA TYR A 193 8.34 -6.52 19.37
C TYR A 193 9.62 -6.04 20.08
N PRO A 194 10.12 -6.76 21.11
CA PRO A 194 11.25 -6.30 21.92
C PRO A 194 12.52 -5.91 21.15
N ASN A 195 12.76 -6.54 19.99
CA ASN A 195 13.91 -6.28 19.12
C ASN A 195 13.51 -5.61 17.79
N GLY A 196 12.28 -5.08 17.70
CA GLY A 196 11.80 -4.35 16.53
C GLY A 196 12.37 -2.93 16.46
N PRO A 197 12.33 -2.30 15.27
CA PRO A 197 12.72 -0.90 15.15
C PRO A 197 11.89 -0.04 16.09
N ALA A 198 12.55 0.87 16.80
CA ALA A 198 11.89 1.75 17.76
C ALA A 198 10.83 2.61 17.05
N ASN A 199 9.64 2.70 17.66
CA ASN A 199 8.62 3.63 17.18
C ASN A 199 9.07 5.05 17.56
N THR A 200 9.18 5.91 16.56
CA THR A 200 9.78 7.24 16.73
C THR A 200 8.86 8.27 17.40
N GLY A 201 7.58 7.93 17.64
CA GLY A 201 6.58 8.87 18.17
C GLY A 201 6.25 10.05 17.24
N ASN A 202 6.93 10.17 16.10
CA ASN A 202 6.73 11.23 15.14
C ASN A 202 5.63 10.83 14.12
N PRO A 203 4.56 11.63 13.97
CA PRO A 203 3.48 11.36 13.02
C PRO A 203 3.93 11.21 11.56
N THR A 204 5.13 11.67 11.21
CA THR A 204 5.71 11.59 9.86
C THR A 204 6.66 10.41 9.64
N VAL A 205 6.96 9.60 10.65
CA VAL A 205 8.06 8.59 10.62
C VAL A 205 7.56 7.15 10.91
N ASP A 206 6.24 6.94 10.83
CA ASP A 206 5.55 5.64 10.95
C ASP A 206 5.45 5.02 12.36
N ASN A 207 4.42 4.20 12.54
CA ASN A 207 4.27 3.28 13.66
C ASN A 207 4.24 1.83 13.15
N GLU A 208 4.37 0.85 14.06
CA GLU A 208 4.43 -0.59 13.70
C GLU A 208 3.30 -1.02 12.76
N PHE A 209 2.06 -0.62 13.04
CA PHE A 209 0.92 -0.96 12.19
C PHE A 209 1.08 -0.43 10.78
N THR A 210 1.40 0.85 10.61
CA THR A 210 1.56 1.46 9.28
C THR A 210 2.76 0.94 8.50
N ARG A 211 3.80 0.47 9.20
CA ARG A 211 5.00 -0.13 8.60
C ARG A 211 4.72 -1.53 8.06
N GLU A 212 4.03 -2.37 8.84
CA GLU A 212 3.73 -3.74 8.42
C GLU A 212 2.60 -3.81 7.38
N THR A 213 1.56 -2.99 7.56
CA THR A 213 0.33 -3.03 6.75
C THR A 213 0.41 -2.07 5.56
N TYR A 214 -0.31 -0.97 5.61
CA TYR A 214 -0.28 0.15 4.69
C TYR A 214 -0.15 1.44 5.50
N ASN A 215 0.52 2.43 4.93
CA ASN A 215 0.64 3.73 5.57
C ASN A 215 -0.67 4.53 5.42
N ILE A 216 -1.65 4.24 6.29
CA ILE A 216 -2.96 4.90 6.34
C ILE A 216 -2.90 6.40 6.71
N ARG A 217 -1.71 6.97 6.90
CA ARG A 217 -1.47 8.42 7.02
C ARG A 217 -1.23 9.08 5.66
N ASN A 218 -0.84 8.31 4.64
CA ASN A 218 -0.51 8.83 3.32
C ASN A 218 -1.79 9.36 2.64
N GLU A 219 -1.80 10.65 2.30
CA GLU A 219 -2.92 11.33 1.63
C GLU A 219 -2.95 11.11 0.11
N GLU A 220 -1.87 10.57 -0.48
CA GLU A 220 -1.74 10.37 -1.92
C GLU A 220 -2.36 9.04 -2.39
N VAL A 221 -2.41 8.06 -1.48
CA VAL A 221 -2.90 6.71 -1.73
C VAL A 221 -4.26 6.53 -1.05
N LYS A 222 -5.18 5.86 -1.75
CA LYS A 222 -6.50 5.53 -1.21
C LYS A 222 -6.49 4.15 -0.54
N TYR A 223 -7.17 4.04 0.59
CA TYR A 223 -7.31 2.80 1.33
C TYR A 223 -8.75 2.53 1.73
N THR A 224 -9.07 1.27 2.02
CA THR A 224 -10.28 0.87 2.71
C THR A 224 -9.90 0.13 3.98
N MET A 225 -10.35 0.64 5.12
CA MET A 225 -10.12 0.03 6.42
C MET A 225 -11.43 -0.51 6.99
N PHE A 226 -11.40 -1.72 7.54
CA PHE A 226 -12.48 -2.24 8.36
C PHE A 226 -12.15 -1.99 9.84
N LEU A 227 -12.99 -1.19 10.50
CA LEU A 227 -12.90 -0.87 11.91
C LEU A 227 -13.94 -1.70 12.66
N MET A 228 -13.49 -2.68 13.44
CA MET A 228 -14.37 -3.55 14.20
C MET A 228 -14.89 -2.85 15.46
N GLN A 229 -16.16 -3.09 15.78
CA GLN A 229 -16.67 -2.85 17.12
C GLN A 229 -15.96 -3.75 18.15
N ASP A 230 -15.88 -3.29 19.39
CA ASP A 230 -15.05 -3.90 20.44
C ASP A 230 -15.37 -5.37 20.73
N ALA A 231 -16.64 -5.77 20.61
CA ALA A 231 -17.06 -7.17 20.77
C ALA A 231 -16.49 -8.07 19.66
N ALA A 232 -16.54 -7.61 18.42
CA ALA A 232 -15.95 -8.32 17.28
C ALA A 232 -14.43 -8.41 17.39
N LEU A 233 -13.77 -7.30 17.73
CA LEU A 233 -12.33 -7.29 17.98
C LEU A 233 -11.95 -8.29 19.07
N THR A 234 -12.68 -8.31 20.18
CA THR A 234 -12.43 -9.24 21.28
C THR A 234 -12.56 -10.69 20.84
N SER A 235 -13.57 -11.02 20.01
CA SER A 235 -13.74 -12.36 19.44
C SER A 235 -12.55 -12.77 18.57
N GLU A 236 -12.12 -11.89 17.65
CA GLU A 236 -10.98 -12.17 16.76
C GLU A 236 -9.66 -12.30 17.52
N VAL A 237 -9.43 -11.46 18.53
CA VAL A 237 -8.24 -11.54 19.41
C VAL A 237 -8.23 -12.87 20.15
N ASN A 238 -9.36 -13.27 20.74
CA ASN A 238 -9.45 -14.51 21.53
C ASN A 238 -9.18 -15.76 20.70
N LYS A 239 -9.56 -15.79 19.41
CA LYS A 239 -9.20 -16.89 18.49
C LYS A 239 -7.68 -17.04 18.34
N LEU A 240 -6.96 -15.92 18.34
CA LEU A 240 -5.52 -15.87 18.09
C LEU A 240 -4.66 -16.03 19.36
N LEU A 241 -5.17 -15.69 20.54
CA LEU A 241 -4.42 -15.77 21.81
C LEU A 241 -3.69 -17.11 22.03
N PRO A 242 -4.30 -18.29 21.78
CA PRO A 242 -3.61 -19.58 21.96
C PRO A 242 -2.38 -19.77 21.07
N TYR A 243 -2.26 -18.99 19.99
CA TYR A 243 -1.18 -19.06 19.01
C TYR A 243 -0.07 -18.03 19.26
N PHE A 244 -0.26 -17.11 20.21
CA PHE A 244 0.68 -16.03 20.52
C PHE A 244 1.29 -16.14 21.92
N LEU A 245 1.59 -17.35 22.37
CA LEU A 245 2.21 -17.57 23.69
C LEU A 245 3.67 -17.12 23.68
N ARG A 246 4.07 -16.24 24.60
CA ARG A 246 5.46 -15.89 24.89
C ARG A 246 5.74 -15.98 26.39
N PRO A 247 7.02 -16.10 26.80
CA PRO A 247 7.41 -16.12 28.22
C PRO A 247 7.00 -14.87 29.01
N SER A 248 6.81 -13.70 28.36
CA SER A 248 6.28 -12.47 28.99
C SER A 248 4.84 -12.19 28.52
N VAL A 249 3.91 -12.14 29.47
CA VAL A 249 2.45 -12.10 29.22
C VAL A 249 1.98 -10.84 28.50
N ASP A 250 2.56 -9.66 28.82
CA ASP A 250 2.12 -8.37 28.29
C ASP A 250 2.28 -8.23 26.76
N THR A 251 3.02 -9.13 26.12
CA THR A 251 3.21 -9.12 24.66
C THR A 251 2.17 -9.95 23.90
N ASN A 252 1.55 -10.95 24.52
CA ASN A 252 0.71 -11.94 23.81
C ASN A 252 -0.57 -11.29 23.24
N THR A 253 -1.29 -10.56 24.08
CA THR A 253 -2.53 -9.87 23.68
C THR A 253 -2.26 -8.78 22.66
N ASN A 254 -1.16 -8.05 22.78
CA ASN A 254 -0.79 -6.99 21.84
C ASN A 254 -0.48 -7.57 20.45
N ILE A 255 0.30 -8.65 20.37
CA ILE A 255 0.60 -9.30 19.09
C ILE A 255 -0.65 -9.96 18.51
N ALA A 256 -1.47 -10.64 19.32
CA ALA A 256 -2.75 -11.19 18.87
C ALA A 256 -3.68 -10.10 18.33
N THR A 257 -3.72 -8.94 18.98
CA THR A 257 -4.48 -7.77 18.52
C THR A 257 -3.94 -7.27 17.19
N GLN A 258 -2.63 -7.06 17.07
CA GLN A 258 -1.99 -6.67 15.81
C GLN A 258 -2.35 -7.62 14.67
N TYR A 259 -2.27 -8.94 14.90
CA TYR A 259 -2.59 -9.94 13.87
C TYR A 259 -4.09 -10.02 13.57
N ALA A 260 -4.97 -9.71 14.52
CA ALA A 260 -6.40 -9.62 14.25
C ALA A 260 -6.74 -8.45 13.29
N ILE A 261 -6.04 -7.32 13.41
CA ILE A 261 -6.36 -6.07 12.70
C ILE A 261 -5.54 -5.80 11.46
N ARG A 262 -4.32 -6.35 11.35
CA ARG A 262 -3.40 -6.06 10.23
C ARG A 262 -3.93 -6.51 8.87
N ASP A 263 -4.86 -7.47 8.88
CA ASP A 263 -5.50 -8.03 7.70
C ASP A 263 -6.70 -7.20 7.21
N LEU A 264 -7.04 -6.10 7.90
CA LEU A 264 -8.28 -5.35 7.70
C LEU A 264 -8.09 -4.02 6.96
N VAL A 265 -6.96 -3.84 6.27
CA VAL A 265 -6.69 -2.66 5.43
C VAL A 265 -6.36 -3.11 4.02
N PHE A 266 -7.02 -2.50 3.05
CA PHE A 266 -6.95 -2.84 1.63
C PHE A 266 -6.66 -1.59 0.79
N PRO A 267 -5.94 -1.72 -0.34
CA PRO A 267 -5.73 -0.61 -1.26
C PRO A 267 -7.02 -0.26 -2.02
N GLY A 268 -7.21 1.03 -2.31
CA GLY A 268 -8.36 1.56 -3.06
C GLY A 268 -9.57 1.92 -2.18
N GLU A 269 -10.56 2.58 -2.80
CA GLU A 269 -11.84 2.92 -2.18
C GLU A 269 -12.89 1.85 -2.54
N LEU A 270 -13.00 0.81 -1.72
CA LEU A 270 -13.91 -0.31 -1.94
C LEU A 270 -15.28 0.05 -1.37
N ARG A 271 -16.16 0.63 -2.18
CA ARG A 271 -17.53 0.96 -1.78
C ARG A 271 -18.33 -0.30 -1.45
N VAL A 272 -19.33 -0.20 -0.57
CA VAL A 272 -20.17 -1.33 -0.15
C VAL A 272 -20.82 -2.06 -1.34
N SER A 273 -21.22 -1.31 -2.37
CA SER A 273 -21.78 -1.86 -3.61
C SER A 273 -20.78 -2.71 -4.41
N SER A 274 -19.49 -2.39 -4.35
CA SER A 274 -18.40 -3.06 -5.07
C SER A 274 -17.60 -4.06 -4.21
N LEU A 275 -17.95 -4.24 -2.93
CA LEU A 275 -17.24 -5.18 -2.06
C LEU A 275 -17.50 -6.64 -2.52
N PRO A 276 -16.44 -7.44 -2.74
CA PRO A 276 -16.58 -8.88 -2.96
C PRO A 276 -16.87 -9.59 -1.63
N ASP A 277 -17.35 -10.83 -1.68
CA ASP A 277 -17.63 -11.65 -0.48
C ASP A 277 -16.35 -12.10 0.24
N THR A 278 -15.19 -11.97 -0.39
CA THR A 278 -13.89 -12.28 0.20
C THR A 278 -12.82 -11.34 -0.34
N LEU A 279 -12.04 -10.77 0.57
CA LEU A 279 -10.85 -9.98 0.26
C LEU A 279 -9.59 -10.78 0.62
N ILE A 280 -8.47 -10.46 -0.02
CA ILE A 280 -7.16 -11.04 0.29
C ILE A 280 -6.29 -9.95 0.90
N SER A 281 -5.84 -10.15 2.14
CA SER A 281 -4.98 -9.19 2.82
C SER A 281 -3.57 -9.16 2.20
N LYS A 282 -2.79 -8.13 2.54
CA LYS A 282 -1.36 -8.05 2.18
C LYS A 282 -0.56 -9.29 2.59
N PHE A 283 -1.03 -10.02 3.61
CA PHE A 283 -0.38 -11.21 4.15
C PHE A 283 -0.97 -12.53 3.59
N GLY A 284 -1.82 -12.46 2.56
CA GLY A 284 -2.45 -13.63 1.94
C GLY A 284 -3.62 -14.22 2.74
N VAL A 285 -4.08 -13.53 3.80
CA VAL A 285 -5.22 -13.96 4.59
C VAL A 285 -6.51 -13.70 3.82
N LYS A 286 -7.34 -14.73 3.68
CA LYS A 286 -8.68 -14.60 3.10
C LYS A 286 -9.65 -14.05 4.15
N VAL A 287 -10.11 -12.82 3.96
CA VAL A 287 -11.02 -12.10 4.87
C VAL A 287 -12.43 -12.14 4.27
N PRO A 288 -13.35 -12.92 4.84
CA PRO A 288 -14.74 -12.92 4.37
C PRO A 288 -15.42 -11.60 4.73
N VAL A 289 -16.19 -11.06 3.79
CA VAL A 289 -16.90 -9.79 3.96
C VAL A 289 -18.40 -10.05 3.89
N ASN A 290 -19.08 -9.84 5.01
CA ASN A 290 -20.54 -9.82 5.04
C ASN A 290 -21.02 -8.38 5.11
N LYS A 291 -21.65 -7.91 4.02
CA LYS A 291 -22.16 -6.53 3.88
C LYS A 291 -23.18 -6.18 4.96
N ASN A 292 -23.96 -7.15 5.45
CA ASN A 292 -24.95 -6.94 6.51
C ASN A 292 -24.31 -6.60 7.87
N ASN A 293 -23.02 -6.88 8.05
CA ASN A 293 -22.29 -6.52 9.27
C ASN A 293 -21.72 -5.09 9.22
N ILE A 294 -21.79 -4.40 8.07
CA ILE A 294 -21.33 -3.02 7.95
C ILE A 294 -22.39 -2.11 8.58
N VAL A 295 -22.03 -1.50 9.71
CA VAL A 295 -22.89 -0.60 10.48
C VAL A 295 -22.91 0.78 9.85
N GLU A 296 -21.74 1.27 9.44
CA GLU A 296 -21.57 2.60 8.88
C GLU A 296 -20.37 2.63 7.94
N THR A 297 -20.39 3.52 6.96
CA THR A 297 -19.22 3.83 6.12
C THR A 297 -18.87 5.30 6.25
N ILE A 298 -17.64 5.58 6.68
CA ILE A 298 -17.08 6.92 6.79
C ILE A 298 -16.21 7.21 5.57
N LYS A 299 -16.52 8.27 4.83
CA LYS A 299 -15.65 8.80 3.77
C LYS A 299 -14.53 9.63 4.42
N THR A 300 -13.27 9.30 4.14
CA THR A 300 -12.08 10.00 4.64
C THR A 300 -11.35 10.69 3.47
N SER A 301 -10.36 11.55 3.76
CA SER A 301 -9.58 12.21 2.70
C SER A 301 -8.76 11.21 1.88
N ASN A 302 -8.27 10.15 2.52
CA ASN A 302 -7.45 9.11 1.90
C ASN A 302 -8.14 7.74 1.83
N GLY A 303 -9.48 7.71 1.81
CA GLY A 303 -10.20 6.47 1.55
C GLY A 303 -11.56 6.30 2.22
N LEU A 304 -11.82 5.08 2.68
CA LEU A 304 -13.04 4.65 3.36
C LEU A 304 -12.73 3.91 4.67
N ILE A 305 -13.59 4.11 5.67
CA ILE A 305 -13.66 3.25 6.85
C ILE A 305 -15.03 2.60 6.88
N HIS A 306 -15.06 1.26 6.86
CA HIS A 306 -16.28 0.50 7.15
C HIS A 306 -16.27 0.10 8.62
N ILE A 307 -17.21 0.63 9.40
CA ILE A 307 -17.41 0.21 10.78
C ILE A 307 -18.23 -1.07 10.76
N VAL A 308 -17.71 -2.14 11.36
CA VAL A 308 -18.32 -3.47 11.29
C VAL A 308 -18.67 -4.02 12.66
N SER A 309 -19.87 -4.59 12.77
CA SER A 309 -20.33 -5.28 13.98
C SER A 309 -19.70 -6.65 14.15
N ASN A 310 -19.22 -7.26 13.05
CA ASN A 310 -18.54 -8.55 13.05
C ASN A 310 -17.70 -8.75 11.77
N MET A 311 -16.50 -9.32 11.92
CA MET A 311 -15.58 -9.70 10.85
C MET A 311 -14.95 -11.06 11.20
N ASN A 312 -15.68 -12.15 10.98
CA ASN A 312 -15.26 -13.49 11.38
C ASN A 312 -14.24 -14.08 10.39
N VAL A 313 -12.95 -13.94 10.68
CA VAL A 313 -11.89 -14.56 9.88
C VAL A 313 -11.49 -15.89 10.54
N GLU A 314 -11.74 -16.99 9.85
CA GLU A 314 -11.44 -18.33 10.37
C GLU A 314 -9.93 -18.56 10.51
N LEU A 315 -9.54 -19.37 11.50
CA LEU A 315 -8.13 -19.67 11.79
C LEU A 315 -7.38 -20.28 10.60
N ARG A 316 -8.05 -21.09 9.77
CA ARG A 316 -7.47 -21.65 8.54
C ARG A 316 -7.03 -20.59 7.51
N HIS A 317 -7.62 -19.39 7.58
CA HIS A 317 -7.26 -18.29 6.72
C HIS A 317 -6.20 -17.39 7.36
N ARG A 318 -6.16 -17.30 8.69
CA ARG A 318 -5.15 -16.51 9.43
C ARG A 318 -3.81 -17.20 9.56
N LEU A 319 -3.81 -18.52 9.79
CA LEU A 319 -2.61 -19.33 9.95
C LEU A 319 -2.08 -19.76 8.58
N VAL A 320 -1.62 -18.79 7.80
CA VAL A 320 -1.10 -19.01 6.44
C VAL A 320 0.23 -19.79 6.50
N PRO A 321 0.47 -20.77 5.61
CA PRO A 321 1.76 -21.45 5.51
C PRO A 321 2.91 -20.47 5.31
N THR A 322 4.02 -20.69 6.01
CA THR A 322 5.25 -19.91 5.84
C THR A 322 6.14 -20.60 4.82
N LYS A 323 6.48 -19.90 3.73
CA LYS A 323 7.46 -20.34 2.74
C LYS A 323 8.79 -19.63 2.97
N ILE A 324 9.90 -20.38 2.96
CA ILE A 324 11.26 -19.87 3.07
C ILE A 324 12.01 -20.33 1.84
N GLU A 325 12.39 -19.39 1.00
CA GLU A 325 13.09 -19.68 -0.26
C GLU A 325 14.56 -20.02 0.00
N GLY A 326 15.08 -21.03 -0.69
CA GLY A 326 16.40 -21.59 -0.49
C GLY A 326 17.52 -20.65 -0.93
N GLU A 327 17.27 -19.79 -1.93
CA GLU A 327 18.20 -18.77 -2.39
C GLU A 327 18.39 -17.60 -1.41
N ASN A 328 17.67 -17.60 -0.27
CA ASN A 328 17.78 -16.57 0.76
C ASN A 328 18.41 -17.08 2.09
N PRO A 329 19.61 -17.69 2.06
CA PRO A 329 20.27 -18.16 3.28
C PRO A 329 20.79 -16.99 4.11
N ARG A 330 20.77 -17.17 5.43
CA ARG A 330 21.32 -16.20 6.41
C ARG A 330 22.80 -16.43 6.69
N GLN A 331 23.26 -17.68 6.61
CA GLN A 331 24.63 -18.05 6.94
C GLN A 331 25.02 -19.41 6.34
N PHE A 332 26.32 -19.65 6.25
CA PHE A 332 26.91 -20.93 5.85
C PHE A 332 27.95 -21.34 6.89
N ILE A 333 28.00 -22.63 7.23
CA ILE A 333 28.95 -23.17 8.19
C ILE A 333 29.64 -24.41 7.60
N PRO A 334 30.95 -24.34 7.32
CA PRO A 334 31.81 -23.16 7.36
C PRO A 334 31.46 -22.12 6.28
N GLY A 335 31.79 -20.85 6.52
CA GLY A 335 31.42 -19.73 5.65
C GLY A 335 32.33 -19.53 4.42
N ASP A 336 33.36 -20.34 4.27
CA ASP A 336 34.44 -20.22 3.27
C ASP A 336 34.18 -21.04 1.99
N ARG A 337 32.98 -21.62 1.83
CA ARG A 337 32.60 -22.45 0.67
C ARG A 337 31.84 -21.71 -0.42
N ARG A 338 32.09 -20.41 -0.60
CA ARG A 338 31.40 -19.58 -1.60
C ARG A 338 31.58 -20.07 -3.04
N GLY A 339 32.76 -20.57 -3.41
CA GLY A 339 33.03 -21.10 -4.75
C GLY A 339 32.28 -22.40 -5.08
N ASN A 340 31.68 -23.03 -4.07
CA ASN A 340 30.91 -24.27 -4.17
C ASN A 340 29.39 -24.04 -4.11
N THR A 341 28.97 -22.79 -3.90
CA THR A 341 27.57 -22.41 -3.70
C THR A 341 27.02 -21.79 -4.97
N TYR A 342 25.92 -22.36 -5.46
CA TYR A 342 25.25 -21.95 -6.69
C TYR A 342 23.82 -21.51 -6.35
N TYR A 343 23.48 -20.29 -6.76
CA TYR A 343 22.10 -19.80 -6.81
C TYR A 343 21.62 -19.98 -8.24
N ARG A 344 20.60 -20.81 -8.45
CA ARG A 344 20.22 -21.25 -9.79
C ARG A 344 18.78 -20.83 -10.07
N ALA A 345 18.54 -20.31 -11.27
CA ALA A 345 17.21 -20.10 -11.82
C ALA A 345 16.96 -21.16 -12.89
N LYS A 346 15.96 -22.02 -12.70
CA LYS A 346 15.71 -23.18 -13.56
C LYS A 346 14.22 -23.33 -13.86
N ARG A 347 13.90 -24.24 -14.79
CA ARG A 347 12.54 -24.71 -15.02
C ARG A 347 12.44 -26.16 -14.58
N ASP A 348 11.35 -26.50 -13.91
CA ASP A 348 11.03 -27.89 -13.64
C ASP A 348 10.50 -28.59 -14.90
N PRO A 349 10.27 -29.92 -14.87
CA PRO A 349 9.77 -30.65 -16.03
C PRO A 349 8.40 -30.16 -16.55
N GLN A 350 7.65 -29.42 -15.74
CA GLN A 350 6.38 -28.78 -16.12
C GLN A 350 6.57 -27.38 -16.71
N GLY A 351 7.81 -26.91 -16.83
CA GLY A 351 8.17 -25.60 -17.36
C GLY A 351 8.03 -24.46 -16.35
N ILE A 352 7.72 -24.74 -15.08
CA ILE A 352 7.55 -23.75 -14.02
C ILE A 352 8.93 -23.24 -13.59
N LEU A 353 9.10 -21.93 -13.60
CA LEU A 353 10.32 -21.30 -13.10
C LEU A 353 10.44 -21.46 -11.58
N PHE A 354 11.62 -21.84 -11.12
CA PHE A 354 11.97 -21.85 -9.71
C PHE A 354 13.40 -21.38 -9.52
N ASN A 355 13.69 -20.89 -8.32
CA ASN A 355 15.05 -20.56 -7.88
C ASN A 355 15.44 -21.54 -6.79
N ASP A 356 16.69 -21.96 -6.78
CA ASP A 356 17.18 -22.80 -5.68
C ASP A 356 18.61 -22.47 -5.30
N LEU A 357 19.00 -23.04 -4.17
CA LEU A 357 20.36 -23.11 -3.69
C LEU A 357 20.89 -24.52 -3.89
N MET A 358 22.09 -24.65 -4.44
CA MET A 358 22.86 -25.89 -4.47
C MET A 358 24.27 -25.64 -3.95
N VAL A 359 24.73 -26.43 -2.98
CA VAL A 359 26.10 -26.43 -2.50
C VAL A 359 26.70 -27.81 -2.73
N GLN A 360 27.68 -27.90 -3.62
CA GLN A 360 28.27 -29.18 -4.04
C GLN A 360 29.79 -29.13 -4.13
N ASN A 361 30.43 -30.31 -4.11
CA ASN A 361 31.89 -30.45 -4.20
C ASN A 361 32.68 -29.68 -3.13
N HIS A 362 32.07 -29.43 -1.97
CA HIS A 362 32.64 -28.60 -0.90
C HIS A 362 33.51 -29.40 0.10
N GLY A 363 33.50 -30.73 0.05
CA GLY A 363 34.35 -31.60 0.86
C GLY A 363 34.14 -31.53 2.39
N VAL A 364 33.05 -30.94 2.87
CA VAL A 364 32.79 -30.72 4.31
C VAL A 364 31.72 -31.70 4.81
N SER A 365 32.00 -32.37 5.93
CA SER A 365 31.02 -33.16 6.67
C SER A 365 30.09 -32.25 7.47
N LEU A 366 28.78 -32.53 7.47
CA LEU A 366 27.77 -31.75 8.19
C LEU A 366 27.77 -30.25 7.80
N PHE A 367 27.99 -29.95 6.52
CA PHE A 367 27.89 -28.58 6.02
C PHE A 367 26.49 -28.02 6.32
N GLU A 368 26.41 -26.82 6.92
CA GLU A 368 25.13 -26.21 7.30
C GLU A 368 24.85 -24.96 6.47
N VAL A 369 23.62 -24.88 5.96
CA VAL A 369 23.02 -23.65 5.43
C VAL A 369 21.95 -23.18 6.42
N GLY A 370 22.15 -22.01 7.00
CA GLY A 370 21.24 -21.45 7.99
C GLY A 370 20.19 -20.54 7.37
N TYR A 371 18.94 -20.67 7.82
CA TYR A 371 17.82 -19.81 7.49
C TYR A 371 17.18 -19.25 8.77
N GLN A 372 16.35 -18.22 8.62
CA GLN A 372 15.62 -17.61 9.72
C GLN A 372 14.15 -17.50 9.34
N THR A 373 13.26 -18.03 10.18
CA THR A 373 11.83 -17.87 9.95
C THR A 373 11.37 -16.44 10.28
N PRO A 374 10.26 -15.98 9.68
CA PRO A 374 9.46 -14.91 10.27
C PRO A 374 8.92 -15.33 11.65
N LEU A 375 8.13 -14.48 12.29
CA LEU A 375 7.52 -14.81 13.57
C LEU A 375 6.55 -15.98 13.39
N LEU A 376 6.87 -17.14 13.97
CA LEU A 376 6.02 -18.32 13.94
C LEU A 376 5.10 -18.33 15.17
N TYR A 377 3.85 -18.71 14.96
CA TYR A 377 2.85 -19.00 15.99
C TYR A 377 3.31 -20.14 16.91
N SER A 378 2.91 -20.10 18.19
CA SER A 378 2.98 -21.24 19.10
C SER A 378 1.96 -22.31 18.71
N THR A 379 2.36 -23.22 17.82
CA THR A 379 1.58 -24.40 17.43
C THR A 379 2.50 -25.49 16.85
N THR A 380 1.91 -26.61 16.44
CA THR A 380 2.60 -27.64 15.65
C THR A 380 2.68 -27.25 14.19
N TYR A 381 3.82 -27.49 13.56
CA TYR A 381 4.03 -27.26 12.14
C TYR A 381 4.33 -28.57 11.43
N ARG A 382 3.64 -28.78 10.31
CA ARG A 382 4.02 -29.79 9.32
C ARG A 382 5.06 -29.20 8.39
N VAL A 383 6.22 -29.83 8.31
CA VAL A 383 7.36 -29.33 7.56
C VAL A 383 7.49 -30.07 6.24
N PHE A 384 7.60 -29.29 5.17
CA PHE A 384 7.88 -29.79 3.85
C PHE A 384 9.11 -29.07 3.29
N TRP A 385 9.85 -29.73 2.41
CA TRP A 385 10.81 -29.07 1.53
C TRP A 385 10.55 -29.43 0.08
N ARG A 386 11.15 -28.66 -0.81
CA ARG A 386 11.49 -29.10 -2.15
C ARG A 386 13.00 -28.97 -2.31
N ALA A 387 13.66 -30.07 -2.63
CA ALA A 387 15.12 -30.15 -2.78
C ALA A 387 15.42 -30.87 -4.09
N ILE A 388 16.27 -30.28 -4.93
CA ILE A 388 16.41 -30.68 -6.33
C ILE A 388 17.79 -31.25 -6.59
N ASN A 389 17.84 -32.52 -6.97
CA ASN A 389 19.06 -33.19 -7.44
C ASN A 389 18.98 -33.47 -8.93
N ASP A 390 19.35 -32.49 -9.75
CA ASP A 390 19.22 -32.53 -11.21
C ASP A 390 20.53 -32.33 -11.97
N ILE A 391 21.64 -32.46 -11.25
CA ILE A 391 23.00 -32.41 -11.80
C ILE A 391 23.75 -33.72 -11.52
N GLN A 392 23.48 -34.36 -10.38
CA GLN A 392 24.20 -35.57 -9.99
C GLN A 392 23.49 -36.83 -10.45
N THR A 393 24.26 -37.90 -10.62
CA THR A 393 23.75 -39.23 -10.95
C THR A 393 23.50 -40.09 -9.70
N ASN A 394 24.05 -39.72 -8.54
CA ASN A 394 23.85 -40.40 -7.28
C ASN A 394 22.75 -39.75 -6.44
N VAL A 395 22.13 -40.53 -5.56
CA VAL A 395 21.29 -40.01 -4.48
C VAL A 395 22.21 -39.54 -3.35
N PHE A 396 21.92 -38.38 -2.78
CA PHE A 396 22.56 -37.90 -1.56
C PHE A 396 21.52 -37.68 -0.47
N GLN A 397 22.00 -37.50 0.76
CA GLN A 397 21.14 -37.27 1.92
C GLN A 397 21.42 -35.92 2.56
N GLN A 398 20.35 -35.26 2.96
CA GLN A 398 20.40 -34.06 3.77
C GLN A 398 19.33 -34.14 4.87
N ARG A 399 19.35 -33.23 5.83
CA ARG A 399 18.34 -33.13 6.90
C ARG A 399 18.12 -31.70 7.34
N LEU A 400 17.04 -31.46 8.06
CA LEU A 400 16.72 -30.17 8.62
C LEU A 400 16.78 -30.20 10.16
N ARG A 401 17.45 -29.21 10.74
CA ARG A 401 17.38 -28.88 12.16
C ARG A 401 16.51 -27.64 12.34
N VAL A 402 15.60 -27.69 13.31
CA VAL A 402 14.73 -26.58 13.73
C VAL A 402 15.20 -26.09 15.10
N GLY A 403 15.40 -24.79 15.22
CA GLY A 403 16.09 -24.20 16.37
C GLY A 403 17.59 -24.46 16.32
N GLY A 404 18.25 -24.26 17.46
CA GLY A 404 19.69 -24.40 17.57
C GLY A 404 20.42 -23.09 17.28
N VAL A 405 21.07 -22.54 18.29
CA VAL A 405 22.04 -21.44 18.17
C VAL A 405 23.39 -21.91 18.67
N ARG A 406 24.48 -21.41 18.09
CA ARG A 406 25.83 -21.74 18.58
C ARG A 406 26.15 -20.84 19.76
N ASN A 407 26.59 -21.45 20.87
CA ASN A 407 27.12 -20.71 22.00
C ASN A 407 28.56 -20.22 21.71
N THR A 408 29.18 -19.51 22.66
CA THR A 408 30.56 -19.00 22.53
C THR A 408 31.61 -20.10 22.30
N ALA A 409 31.31 -21.35 22.68
CA ALA A 409 32.15 -22.52 22.45
C ALA A 409 31.88 -23.21 21.09
N GLY A 410 30.99 -22.66 20.25
CA GLY A 410 30.64 -23.21 18.94
C GLY A 410 29.65 -24.38 18.97
N VAL A 411 29.16 -24.78 20.15
CA VAL A 411 28.22 -25.89 20.36
C VAL A 411 26.79 -25.41 20.10
N VAL A 412 26.02 -26.22 19.38
CA VAL A 412 24.60 -25.94 19.10
C VAL A 412 23.77 -26.26 20.34
N VAL A 413 23.05 -25.26 20.86
CA VAL A 413 22.15 -25.34 22.01
C VAL A 413 20.75 -24.85 21.64
N ASN A 414 19.72 -25.20 22.43
CA ASN A 414 18.32 -24.83 22.18
C ASN A 414 17.76 -25.35 20.85
N THR A 415 18.15 -26.57 20.46
CA THR A 415 17.55 -27.30 19.35
C THR A 415 16.14 -27.73 19.73
N ILE A 416 15.15 -27.44 18.87
CA ILE A 416 13.76 -27.89 19.06
C ILE A 416 13.62 -29.31 18.52
N THR A 417 14.08 -29.54 17.29
CA THR A 417 14.12 -30.87 16.68
C THR A 417 15.22 -30.96 15.63
N THR A 418 15.71 -32.16 15.38
CA THR A 418 16.53 -32.49 14.20
C THR A 418 15.88 -33.66 13.51
N PHE A 419 15.41 -33.42 12.29
CA PHE A 419 14.79 -34.46 11.48
C PHE A 419 15.84 -35.48 11.00
N PRO A 420 15.43 -36.74 10.71
CA PRO A 420 16.34 -37.74 10.16
C PRO A 420 16.88 -37.31 8.78
N TYR A 421 17.94 -37.98 8.33
CA TYR A 421 18.39 -37.86 6.95
C TYR A 421 17.33 -38.37 5.99
N ILE A 422 17.07 -37.59 4.95
CA ILE A 422 16.14 -37.90 3.88
C ILE A 422 16.91 -37.86 2.56
N ASN A 423 16.59 -38.82 1.69
CA ASN A 423 17.17 -38.90 0.36
C ASN A 423 16.68 -37.74 -0.51
N VAL A 424 17.60 -37.12 -1.25
CA VAL A 424 17.28 -36.25 -2.39
C VAL A 424 17.48 -37.06 -3.66
N ASN A 425 16.38 -37.61 -4.17
CA ASN A 425 16.39 -38.50 -5.32
C ASN A 425 16.74 -37.73 -6.61
N VAL A 426 17.40 -38.42 -7.53
CA VAL A 426 17.79 -37.84 -8.84
C VAL A 426 16.55 -37.48 -9.64
N ASN A 427 16.50 -36.25 -10.17
CA ASN A 427 15.41 -35.69 -10.97
C ASN A 427 14.02 -35.75 -10.30
N ASP A 428 13.97 -35.77 -8.97
CA ASP A 428 12.73 -35.63 -8.22
C ASP A 428 12.46 -34.16 -7.91
N TYR A 429 11.39 -33.63 -8.49
CA TYR A 429 10.95 -32.24 -8.30
C TYR A 429 9.75 -32.14 -7.35
N SER A 430 9.35 -33.24 -6.71
CA SER A 430 8.22 -33.25 -5.80
C SER A 430 8.55 -32.57 -4.47
N GLU A 431 7.50 -32.06 -3.82
CA GLU A 431 7.60 -31.59 -2.46
C GLU A 431 7.52 -32.78 -1.49
N VAL A 432 8.43 -32.84 -0.53
CA VAL A 432 8.56 -33.96 0.40
C VAL A 432 8.24 -33.49 1.83
N TYR A 433 7.38 -34.25 2.51
CA TYR A 433 7.11 -34.08 3.93
C TYR A 433 8.28 -34.61 4.77
N ILE A 434 8.81 -33.77 5.65
CA ILE A 434 10.00 -34.07 6.47
C ILE A 434 9.62 -34.56 7.86
N GLY A 435 8.52 -34.04 8.41
CA GLY A 435 8.09 -34.33 9.77
C GLY A 435 7.36 -33.15 10.42
N ASP A 436 7.00 -33.33 11.69
CA ASP A 436 6.32 -32.32 12.50
C ASP A 436 7.24 -31.80 13.61
N PHE A 437 7.06 -30.53 14.00
CA PHE A 437 7.60 -30.00 15.24
C PHE A 437 6.61 -29.08 15.94
N THR A 438 6.73 -28.96 17.26
CA THR A 438 5.82 -28.13 18.07
C THR A 438 6.57 -26.96 18.67
N LEU A 439 6.01 -25.76 18.50
CA LEU A 439 6.44 -24.55 19.19
C LEU A 439 5.56 -24.27 20.40
N THR A 440 6.14 -24.37 21.58
CA THR A 440 5.49 -24.00 22.85
C THR A 440 5.43 -22.49 23.06
N SER A 441 6.27 -21.72 22.36
CA SER A 441 6.28 -20.27 22.36
C SER A 441 6.47 -19.70 20.95
N THR A 442 5.89 -18.53 20.74
CA THR A 442 5.90 -17.76 19.50
C THR A 442 7.25 -17.09 19.34
N GLY A 443 7.88 -17.23 18.18
CA GLY A 443 9.20 -16.66 17.97
C GLY A 443 9.71 -16.80 16.55
N ASN A 444 10.78 -16.06 16.26
CA ASN A 444 11.61 -16.29 15.08
C ASN A 444 12.53 -17.47 15.36
N ILE A 445 12.44 -18.53 14.55
CA ILE A 445 13.15 -19.78 14.78
C ILE A 445 14.28 -19.91 13.74
N PRO A 446 15.54 -20.10 14.16
CA PRO A 446 16.61 -20.43 13.22
C PRO A 446 16.38 -21.84 12.67
N LEU A 447 16.66 -22.03 11.39
CA LEU A 447 16.64 -23.33 10.73
C LEU A 447 18.04 -23.63 10.17
N ALA A 448 18.44 -24.89 10.13
CA ALA A 448 19.67 -25.30 9.49
C ALA A 448 19.42 -26.50 8.59
N LEU A 449 19.66 -26.34 7.30
CA LEU A 449 19.74 -27.44 6.35
C LEU A 449 21.16 -28.02 6.39
N ILE A 450 21.27 -29.33 6.61
CA ILE A 450 22.53 -29.99 6.97
C ILE A 450 22.79 -31.13 5.99
N GLY A 451 23.94 -31.09 5.32
CA GLY A 451 24.43 -32.19 4.47
C GLY A 451 24.82 -33.43 5.27
N ALA A 452 24.99 -34.56 4.59
CA ALA A 452 25.40 -35.81 5.22
C ALA A 452 26.72 -35.68 6.01
N ALA A 453 26.90 -36.55 7.01
CA ALA A 453 28.09 -36.61 7.86
C ALA A 453 29.29 -37.29 7.14
N VAL A 454 29.60 -36.86 5.92
CA VAL A 454 30.67 -37.39 5.07
C VAL A 454 31.40 -36.26 4.36
N THR A 455 32.65 -36.49 3.95
CA THR A 455 33.43 -35.51 3.16
C THR A 455 33.45 -35.84 1.67
N THR A 456 32.91 -36.99 1.27
CA THR A 456 32.87 -37.45 -0.12
C THR A 456 32.02 -36.52 -0.98
N ASN A 457 32.65 -35.89 -1.98
CA ASN A 457 31.97 -35.05 -2.94
C ASN A 457 30.82 -35.79 -3.60
N GLY A 458 29.70 -35.08 -3.73
CA GLY A 458 28.46 -35.61 -4.27
C GLY A 458 27.58 -36.35 -3.25
N ASN A 459 28.12 -36.84 -2.14
CA ASN A 459 27.32 -37.45 -1.06
C ASN A 459 26.97 -36.45 0.04
N ASN A 460 27.75 -35.37 0.17
CA ASN A 460 27.56 -34.31 1.17
C ASN A 460 26.84 -33.06 0.62
N THR A 461 26.40 -33.10 -0.63
CA THR A 461 25.68 -32.01 -1.31
C THR A 461 24.46 -31.56 -0.52
N VAL A 462 24.15 -30.27 -0.57
CA VAL A 462 22.96 -29.66 0.01
C VAL A 462 22.21 -28.90 -1.05
N THR A 463 20.89 -29.11 -1.16
CA THR A 463 20.03 -28.40 -2.12
C THR A 463 18.72 -27.96 -1.48
N LEU A 464 18.20 -26.80 -1.89
CA LEU A 464 16.91 -26.32 -1.44
C LEU A 464 16.31 -25.34 -2.45
N ASP A 465 15.13 -25.69 -2.98
CA ASP A 465 14.23 -24.73 -3.64
C ASP A 465 13.51 -23.94 -2.54
N TYR A 466 12.76 -24.62 -1.67
CA TYR A 466 12.13 -23.95 -0.52
C TYR A 466 11.83 -24.89 0.65
N LEU A 467 11.60 -24.29 1.81
CA LEU A 467 10.92 -24.90 2.96
C LEU A 467 9.49 -24.35 3.06
N ARG A 468 8.53 -25.21 3.40
CA ARG A 468 7.14 -24.83 3.64
C ARG A 468 6.69 -25.35 4.99
N LEU A 469 6.36 -24.43 5.89
CA LEU A 469 5.93 -24.69 7.25
C LEU A 469 4.43 -24.45 7.34
N VAL A 470 3.65 -25.51 7.58
CA VAL A 470 2.19 -25.44 7.65
C VAL A 470 1.76 -25.49 9.12
N PRO A 471 1.26 -24.40 9.70
CA PRO A 471 0.74 -24.41 11.07
C PRO A 471 -0.52 -25.27 11.18
N THR A 472 -0.61 -26.05 12.25
CA THR A 472 -1.80 -26.82 12.62
C THR A 472 -2.69 -25.98 13.53
N ILE A 473 -4.00 -26.06 13.30
CA ILE A 473 -5.02 -25.46 14.17
C ILE A 473 -5.16 -26.34 15.43
N LYS A 474 -5.08 -25.71 16.61
CA LYS A 474 -5.26 -26.33 17.93
C LYS A 474 -6.71 -26.71 18.20
#